data_AF-A0A9D4SYX8-F1
#
_entry.id   AF-A0A9D4SYX8-F1
#
_cell.length_a   1.000
_cell.length_b   1.000
_cell.length_c   1.000
_cell.angle_alpha   90.00
_cell.angle_beta   90.00
_cell.angle_gamma   90.00
#
_symmetry.space_group_name_H-M   'P 1'
#
loop_
_entity.id
_entity.type
_entity.pdbx_description
1 polymer ?
#
loop_
_entity_poly.entity_id
_entity_poly.type
_entity_poly.pdbx_seq_one_letter_code
_entity_poly.pdbx_strand_id
1 'polypeptide(L)'
;MAPAGCIDCELLIAAVQCRVPLWMASHKQHKDRNVKTALWSEVAAAVLPNVDNKVAVEMAQKRWKSLRDKFRRLLTAVLQARKSGAGRDDVDSVDTSWPYYELLMFLKDTMLTRP
;
A
#
# COMPACT_ATOMS: atom_id res chain seq x y z
N MET A 1 -8.85 -28.37 3.28
CA MET A 1 -9.31 -27.29 4.19
C MET A 1 -8.25 -26.19 4.13
N ALA A 2 -8.42 -25.21 3.24
CA ALA A 2 -7.48 -24.09 3.13
C ALA A 2 -7.76 -23.10 4.27
N PRO A 3 -6.75 -22.48 4.91
CA PRO A 3 -7.00 -21.48 5.93
C PRO A 3 -7.73 -20.29 5.30
N ALA A 4 -9.02 -20.19 5.60
CA ALA A 4 -9.84 -19.03 5.29
C ALA A 4 -9.27 -17.81 6.03
N GLY A 5 -8.87 -16.77 5.29
CA GLY A 5 -8.56 -15.45 5.87
C GLY A 5 -7.22 -14.82 5.47
N CYS A 6 -6.41 -15.46 4.63
CA CYS A 6 -5.18 -14.84 4.13
C CYS A 6 -5.53 -13.81 3.03
N ILE A 7 -5.24 -12.53 3.25
CA ILE A 7 -5.29 -11.54 2.16
C ILE A 7 -4.03 -11.66 1.32
N ASP A 8 -4.21 -11.90 0.02
CA ASP A 8 -3.16 -11.77 -0.99
C ASP A 8 -2.71 -10.31 -1.08
N CYS A 9 -1.49 -10.06 -0.57
CA CYS A 9 -0.96 -8.71 -0.51
C CYS A 9 -0.66 -8.15 -1.90
N GLU A 10 -0.19 -8.98 -2.84
CA GLU A 10 0.07 -8.59 -4.23
C GLU A 10 -1.22 -8.15 -4.92
N LEU A 11 -2.28 -8.96 -4.79
CA LEU A 11 -3.59 -8.67 -5.37
C LEU A 11 -4.19 -7.40 -4.74
N LEU A 12 -4.06 -7.23 -3.42
CA LEU A 12 -4.47 -6.01 -2.73
C LEU A 12 -3.73 -4.79 -3.27
N ILE A 13 -2.41 -4.87 -3.45
CA ILE A 13 -1.60 -3.76 -3.96
C ILE A 13 -2.01 -3.43 -5.39
N ALA A 14 -2.15 -4.42 -6.27
CA ALA A 14 -2.57 -4.21 -7.65
C ALA A 14 -3.98 -3.59 -7.74
N ALA A 15 -4.93 -4.08 -6.93
CA ALA A 15 -6.29 -3.57 -6.89
C ALA A 15 -6.37 -2.12 -6.39
N VAL A 16 -5.53 -1.75 -5.41
CA VAL A 16 -5.40 -0.37 -4.92
C VAL A 16 -4.66 0.50 -5.92
N GLN A 17 -3.59 0.02 -6.55
CA GLN A 17 -2.81 0.74 -7.56
C GLN A 17 -3.70 1.18 -8.73
N CYS A 18 -4.56 0.28 -9.21
CA CYS A 18 -5.55 0.57 -10.26
C CYS A 18 -6.54 1.68 -9.86
N ARG A 19 -6.75 1.88 -8.55
CA ARG A 19 -7.68 2.86 -7.98
C ARG A 19 -6.93 4.04 -7.36
N VAL A 20 -6.37 4.90 -8.20
CA VAL A 20 -5.69 6.17 -7.86
C VAL A 20 -6.31 6.94 -6.68
N PRO A 21 -7.63 7.21 -6.63
CA PRO A 21 -8.27 7.92 -5.51
C PRO A 21 -8.10 7.27 -4.13
N LEU A 22 -7.77 5.98 -4.02
CA LEU A 22 -7.52 5.33 -2.73
C LEU A 22 -6.18 5.71 -2.12
N TRP A 23 -5.15 5.89 -2.95
CA TRP A 23 -3.79 6.13 -2.48
C TRP A 23 -3.30 7.56 -2.71
N MET A 24 -3.77 8.22 -3.76
CA MET A 24 -3.33 9.56 -4.16
C MET A 24 -4.15 10.65 -3.46
N ALA A 25 -3.59 11.22 -2.39
CA ALA A 25 -4.24 12.28 -1.62
C ALA A 25 -4.47 13.58 -2.41
N SER A 26 -3.67 13.80 -3.45
CA SER A 26 -3.78 14.96 -4.35
C SER A 26 -4.99 14.85 -5.31
N HIS A 27 -5.59 13.66 -5.46
CA HIS A 27 -6.72 13.48 -6.36
C HIS A 27 -7.98 14.18 -5.85
N LYS A 28 -8.70 14.90 -6.71
CA LYS A 28 -9.94 15.62 -6.32
C LYS A 28 -10.96 14.71 -5.64
N GLN A 29 -11.10 13.47 -6.13
CA GLN A 29 -12.02 12.46 -5.58
C GLN A 29 -11.54 11.80 -4.27
N HIS A 30 -10.32 12.10 -3.79
CA HIS A 30 -9.85 11.58 -2.51
C HIS A 30 -10.59 12.21 -1.32
N LYS A 31 -11.14 13.41 -1.49
CA LYS A 31 -11.99 14.07 -0.48
C LYS A 31 -13.34 13.38 -0.33
N ASP A 32 -13.83 12.70 -1.37
CA ASP A 32 -15.11 12.02 -1.36
C ASP A 32 -15.05 10.72 -0.55
N ARG A 33 -15.59 10.76 0.66
CA ARG A 33 -15.66 9.59 1.54
C ARG A 33 -16.50 8.46 0.93
N ASN A 34 -17.60 8.79 0.25
CA ASN A 34 -18.45 7.81 -0.43
C ASN A 34 -17.69 7.06 -1.53
N VAL A 35 -16.89 7.79 -2.33
CA VAL A 35 -16.08 7.19 -3.40
C VAL A 35 -15.04 6.24 -2.81
N LYS A 36 -14.32 6.65 -1.75
CA LYS A 36 -13.37 5.77 -1.07
C LYS A 36 -14.02 4.50 -0.52
N THR A 37 -15.19 4.62 0.11
CA THR A 37 -15.92 3.46 0.63
C THR A 37 -16.34 2.51 -0.50
N ALA A 38 -16.87 3.03 -1.60
CA ALA A 38 -17.24 2.22 -2.77
C ALA A 38 -16.02 1.51 -3.37
N LEU A 39 -14.92 2.23 -3.59
CA LEU A 39 -13.68 1.67 -4.13
C LEU A 39 -13.08 0.58 -3.23
N TRP A 40 -13.08 0.79 -1.91
CA TRP A 40 -12.64 -0.25 -0.97
C TRP A 40 -13.53 -1.48 -1.02
N SER A 41 -14.84 -1.29 -1.18
CA SER A 41 -15.77 -2.41 -1.34
C SER A 41 -15.46 -3.22 -2.60
N GLU A 42 -15.14 -2.57 -3.71
CA GLU A 42 -14.73 -3.28 -4.92
C GLU A 42 -13.38 -4.00 -4.76
N VAL A 43 -12.39 -3.34 -4.13
CA VAL A 43 -11.11 -3.97 -3.82
C VAL A 43 -11.36 -5.20 -2.97
N ALA A 44 -12.11 -5.07 -1.87
CA ALA A 44 -12.44 -6.15 -0.96
C ALA A 44 -13.15 -7.32 -1.67
N ALA A 45 -14.12 -7.04 -2.54
CA ALA A 45 -14.79 -8.06 -3.34
C ALA A 45 -13.83 -8.80 -4.29
N ALA A 46 -12.80 -8.12 -4.81
CA ALA A 46 -11.80 -8.72 -5.68
C ALA A 46 -10.77 -9.57 -4.93
N VAL A 47 -10.29 -9.12 -3.75
CA VAL A 47 -9.30 -9.90 -2.95
C VAL A 47 -9.94 -10.98 -2.09
N LEU A 48 -11.17 -10.77 -1.63
CA LEU A 48 -11.87 -11.63 -0.68
C LEU A 48 -13.32 -11.85 -1.11
N PRO A 49 -13.57 -12.50 -2.27
CA PRO A 49 -14.93 -12.71 -2.77
C PRO A 49 -15.79 -13.60 -1.86
N ASN A 50 -15.14 -14.41 -1.00
CA ASN A 50 -15.81 -15.36 -0.10
C ASN A 50 -16.00 -14.82 1.33
N VAL A 51 -15.70 -13.55 1.58
CA VAL A 51 -15.81 -12.91 2.91
C VAL A 51 -16.87 -11.82 2.85
N ASP A 52 -17.62 -11.63 3.93
CA ASP A 52 -18.54 -10.52 4.07
C ASP A 52 -17.87 -9.20 3.69
N ASN A 53 -18.49 -8.44 2.78
CA ASN A 53 -17.94 -7.20 2.24
C ASN A 53 -17.46 -6.22 3.33
N LYS A 54 -18.20 -6.08 4.44
CA LYS A 54 -17.78 -5.24 5.57
C LYS A 54 -16.48 -5.70 6.21
N VAL A 55 -16.36 -7.02 6.46
CA VAL A 55 -15.18 -7.63 7.07
C VAL A 55 -14.00 -7.60 6.10
N ALA A 56 -14.26 -7.91 4.83
CA ALA A 56 -13.26 -7.88 3.77
C ALA A 56 -12.64 -6.49 3.59
N VAL A 57 -13.47 -5.43 3.59
CA VAL A 57 -13.01 -4.04 3.56
C VAL A 57 -12.11 -3.73 4.75
N GLU A 58 -12.54 -4.10 5.97
CA GLU A 58 -11.77 -3.82 7.18
C GLU A 58 -10.42 -4.53 7.18
N MET A 59 -10.39 -5.81 6.79
CA MET A 59 -9.17 -6.58 6.66
C MET A 59 -8.26 -6.01 5.56
N ALA A 60 -8.80 -5.66 4.39
CA ALA A 60 -8.06 -5.05 3.27
C ALA A 60 -7.43 -3.71 3.68
N GLN A 61 -8.19 -2.85 4.35
CA GLN A 61 -7.69 -1.57 4.86
C GLN A 61 -6.60 -1.76 5.91
N LYS A 62 -6.80 -2.69 6.86
CA LYS A 62 -5.82 -2.99 7.90
C LYS A 62 -4.52 -3.52 7.28
N ARG A 63 -4.63 -4.43 6.32
CA ARG A 63 -3.47 -5.01 5.62
C ARG A 63 -2.75 -3.98 4.77
N TRP A 64 -3.49 -3.17 4.02
CA TRP A 64 -2.95 -2.06 3.25
C TRP A 64 -2.21 -1.04 4.13
N LYS A 65 -2.78 -0.71 5.30
CA LYS A 65 -2.14 0.18 6.27
C LYS A 65 -0.78 -0.37 6.73
N SER A 66 -0.71 -1.65 7.07
CA SER A 66 0.55 -2.30 7.44
C SER A 66 1.57 -2.30 6.31
N LEU A 67 1.15 -2.59 5.08
CA LEU A 67 2.01 -2.56 3.89
C LEU A 67 2.58 -1.17 3.65
N ARG A 68 1.72 -0.15 3.68
CA ARG A 68 2.08 1.24 3.48
C ARG A 68 3.01 1.77 4.59
N ASP A 69 2.80 1.35 5.84
CA ASP A 69 3.66 1.73 6.96
C ASP A 69 5.08 1.14 6.81
N LYS A 70 5.19 -0.16 6.49
CA LYS A 70 6.48 -0.80 6.21
C LYS A 70 7.17 -0.13 5.02
N PHE A 71 6.46 0.10 3.91
CA PHE A 71 7.01 0.80 2.75
C PHE A 71 7.51 2.20 3.10
N ARG A 72 6.75 2.98 3.89
CA ARG A 72 7.17 4.32 4.30
C ARG A 72 8.47 4.29 5.12
N ARG A 73 8.60 3.32 6.03
CA ARG A 73 9.84 3.14 6.83
C ARG A 73 11.02 2.82 5.91
N LEU A 74 10.84 1.88 4.99
CA LEU A 74 11.87 1.52 4.00
C LEU A 74 12.26 2.71 3.13
N LEU A 75 11.28 3.41 2.56
CA LEU A 75 11.51 4.59 1.73
C LEU A 75 12.23 5.69 2.50
N THR A 76 11.83 5.96 3.75
CA THR A 76 12.48 6.96 4.61
C THR A 76 13.92 6.54 4.93
N ALA A 77 14.16 5.27 5.25
CA ALA A 77 15.50 4.75 5.51
C ALA A 77 16.41 4.89 4.28
N VAL A 78 15.94 4.52 3.08
CA VAL A 78 16.69 4.70 1.82
C VAL A 78 17.00 6.18 1.57
N LEU A 79 16.03 7.07 1.76
CA LEU A 79 16.21 8.51 1.56
C LEU A 79 17.18 9.12 2.58
N GLN A 80 17.14 8.67 3.84
CA GLN A 80 18.06 9.11 4.90
C GLN A 80 19.48 8.62 4.64
N ALA A 81 19.65 7.34 4.31
CA ALA A 81 20.95 6.76 3.94
C ALA A 81 21.58 7.53 2.77
N ARG A 82 20.79 7.83 1.72
CA ARG A 82 21.25 8.68 0.60
C ARG A 82 21.62 10.09 1.04
N LYS A 83 20.88 10.71 1.97
CA LYS A 83 21.10 12.11 2.37
C LYS A 83 22.29 12.29 3.32
N SER A 84 22.61 11.31 4.15
CA SER A 84 23.76 11.35 5.06
C SER A 84 25.09 11.02 4.39
N GLY A 85 25.12 10.75 3.08
CA GLY A 85 26.34 10.31 2.39
C GLY A 85 26.82 8.92 2.86
N ALA A 86 25.90 8.11 3.39
CA ALA A 86 26.18 6.74 3.80
C ALA A 86 26.65 5.92 2.59
N GLY A 87 27.51 4.93 2.83
CA GLY A 87 28.09 4.12 1.76
C GLY A 87 27.01 3.31 1.04
N ARG A 88 27.32 2.77 -0.15
CA ARG A 88 26.42 1.87 -0.90
C ARG A 88 25.90 0.71 -0.03
N ASP A 89 26.72 0.28 0.93
CA ASP A 89 26.46 -0.80 1.89
C ASP A 89 25.30 -0.51 2.85
N ASP A 90 25.14 0.75 3.29
CA ASP A 90 24.07 1.19 4.19
C ASP A 90 22.69 1.27 3.49
N VAL A 91 22.70 1.49 2.17
CA VAL A 91 21.48 1.50 1.34
C VAL A 91 21.06 0.07 0.99
N ASP A 92 22.03 -0.81 0.73
CA ASP A 92 21.81 -2.22 0.42
C ASP A 92 21.26 -3.01 1.62
N SER A 93 21.61 -2.58 2.84
CA SER A 93 21.07 -3.14 4.08
C SER A 93 19.64 -2.70 4.41
N VAL A 94 19.04 -1.79 3.64
CA VAL A 94 17.59 -1.60 3.67
C VAL A 94 16.94 -2.79 2.97
N ASP A 95 15.92 -3.39 3.61
CA ASP A 95 15.08 -4.52 3.13
C ASP A 95 14.30 -4.20 1.84
N THR A 96 15.02 -3.79 0.80
CA THR A 96 14.56 -3.57 -0.57
C THR A 96 14.30 -4.90 -1.27
N SER A 97 14.79 -6.02 -0.72
CA SER A 97 14.43 -7.39 -1.11
C SER A 97 12.97 -7.74 -0.80
N TRP A 98 12.21 -6.86 -0.13
CA TRP A 98 10.81 -7.11 0.15
C TRP A 98 9.99 -7.11 -1.16
N PRO A 99 9.31 -8.21 -1.55
CA PRO A 99 8.67 -8.32 -2.86
C PRO A 99 7.57 -7.29 -3.09
N TYR A 100 6.96 -6.78 -2.00
CA TYR A 100 5.96 -5.71 -2.08
C TYR A 100 6.57 -4.31 -2.24
N TYR A 101 7.88 -4.15 -2.04
CA TYR A 101 8.55 -2.86 -2.13
C TYR A 101 8.47 -2.28 -3.55
N GLU A 102 8.79 -3.08 -4.56
CA GLU A 102 8.68 -2.69 -5.97
C GLU A 102 7.22 -2.42 -6.34
N LEU A 103 6.30 -3.27 -5.90
CA LEU A 103 4.86 -3.10 -6.12
C LEU A 103 4.31 -1.82 -5.48
N LEU A 104 4.86 -1.38 -4.34
CA LEU A 104 4.45 -0.15 -3.66
C LEU A 104 5.22 1.09 -4.16
N MET A 105 6.14 0.93 -5.11
CA MET A 105 7.00 2.03 -5.58
C MET A 105 6.21 3.14 -6.26
N PHE A 106 4.99 2.88 -6.78
CA PHE A 106 4.10 3.94 -7.29
C PHE A 106 3.67 4.94 -6.20
N LEU A 107 3.66 4.52 -4.93
CA LEU A 107 3.34 5.41 -3.80
C LEU A 107 4.47 6.40 -3.50
N LYS A 108 5.69 6.16 -3.99
CA LYS A 108 6.85 7.02 -3.70
C LYS A 108 6.54 8.48 -4.01
N ASP A 109 5.90 8.73 -5.15
CA ASP A 109 5.60 10.06 -5.67
C ASP A 109 4.59 10.77 -4.75
N THR A 110 3.53 10.05 -4.37
CA THR A 110 2.52 10.54 -3.43
C THR A 110 3.05 10.73 -2.00
N MET A 111 4.08 10.00 -1.59
CA MET A 111 4.69 10.17 -0.26
C MET A 111 5.77 11.26 -0.23
N LEU A 112 6.45 11.48 -1.35
CA LEU A 112 7.48 12.50 -1.52
C LEU A 112 6.88 13.87 -1.84
N THR A 113 5.70 13.93 -2.45
CA THR A 113 4.93 15.17 -2.62
C THR A 113 4.43 15.64 -1.26
N ARG A 114 5.28 16.39 -0.57
CA ARG A 114 4.91 17.15 0.62
C ARG A 114 3.95 18.26 0.16
N PRO A 115 2.75 18.42 0.75
CA PRO A 115 1.93 19.60 0.49
C PRO A 115 2.63 20.87 0.95
#